data_AF-A0A2G6UHY7-F1
#
_entry.id   AF-A0A2G6UHY7-F1
#
_cell.length_a   1.000
_cell.length_b   1.000
_cell.length_c   1.000
_cell.angle_alpha   90.00
_cell.angle_beta   90.00
_cell.angle_gamma   90.00
#
_symmetry.space_group_name_H-M   'P 1'
#
loop_
_entity.id
_entity.type
_entity.pdbx_description
1 polymer ?
#
loop_
_entity_poly.entity_id
_entity_poly.type
_entity_poly.pdbx_seq_one_letter_code
_entity_poly.pdbx_strand_id
1 'polypeptide(L)' 'MKKSRFTESQIVFALKQSETGVKIEEICRKMGISEATFYNWKK' A
#
# COMPACT_ATOMS: atom_id res chain seq x y z
N MET A 1 2.97 -5.12 -18.99
CA MET A 1 2.39 -4.97 -17.64
C MET A 1 1.40 -3.82 -17.67
N LYS A 2 0.14 -4.00 -17.25
CA LYS A 2 -0.77 -2.85 -17.07
C LYS A 2 -0.09 -1.89 -16.10
N LYS A 3 -0.05 -0.59 -16.43
CA LYS A 3 0.44 0.43 -15.49
C LYS A 3 -0.32 0.27 -14.19
N SER A 4 0.41 0.18 -13.07
CA SER A 4 -0.21 0.24 -11.75
C SER A 4 -1.09 1.50 -11.69
N ARG A 5 -2.29 1.36 -11.12
CA ARG A 5 -3.16 2.51 -10.87
C ARG A 5 -2.57 3.47 -9.83
N PHE A 6 -1.56 3.02 -9.10
CA PHE A 6 -0.85 3.76 -8.08
C PHE A 6 0.55 4.13 -8.55
N THR A 7 0.97 5.35 -8.24
CA THR A 7 2.34 5.80 -8.47
C THR A 7 3.30 5.09 -7.50
N GLU A 8 4.57 5.00 -7.86
CA GLU A 8 5.60 4.46 -6.98
C GLU A 8 5.66 5.23 -5.65
N SER A 9 5.53 6.55 -5.68
CA SER A 9 5.48 7.39 -4.48
C SER A 9 4.32 7.03 -3.55
N GLN A 10 3.14 6.72 -4.09
CA GLN A 10 1.98 6.28 -3.29
C GLN A 10 2.24 4.92 -2.63
N ILE A 11 2.87 4.00 -3.36
CA ILE A 11 3.22 2.67 -2.84
C ILE A 11 4.26 2.79 -1.72
N VAL A 12 5.33 3.55 -1.94
CA VAL A 12 6.38 3.78 -0.93
C VAL A 12 5.81 4.45 0.32
N PHE A 13 4.92 5.43 0.15
CA PHE A 13 4.25 6.08 1.28
C PHE A 13 3.38 5.10 2.09
N ALA A 14 2.65 4.21 1.42
CA ALA A 14 1.85 3.17 2.06
C ALA A 14 2.73 2.23 2.90
N LEU A 15 3.83 1.74 2.32
CA LEU A 15 4.77 0.85 3.00
C LEU A 15 5.38 1.53 4.23
N LYS A 16 5.82 2.78 4.10
CA LYS A 16 6.38 3.56 5.21
C LYS A 16 5.39 3.80 6.35
N GLN A 17 4.11 4.01 6.06
CA GLN A 17 3.09 4.11 7.11
C GLN A 17 3.02 2.84 7.97
N SER A 18 3.13 1.66 7.35
CA SER A 18 3.15 0.40 8.10
C SER A 18 4.38 0.26 9.00
N GLU A 19 5.53 0.79 8.57
CA GLU A 19 6.77 0.81 9.37
C GLU A 19 6.65 1.76 10.56
N THR A 20 5.88 2.84 10.44
CA THR A 20 5.58 3.77 11.54
C THR A 20 4.51 3.26 12.52
N GLY A 21 4.03 2.03 12.34
CA GLY A 21 3.07 1.39 13.23
C GLY A 21 1.59 1.63 12.89
N VAL A 22 1.30 2.24 11.73
CA VAL A 22 -0.09 2.34 11.23
C VAL A 22 -0.57 0.95 10.83
N LYS A 23 -1.79 0.58 11.23
CA LYS A 23 -2.37 -0.72 10.89
C LYS A 23 -2.55 -0.85 9.38
N ILE A 24 -2.18 -2.01 8.83
CA ILE A 24 -2.30 -2.31 7.39
C ILE A 24 -3.76 -2.18 6.92
N GLU A 25 -4.73 -2.63 7.72
CA GLU A 25 -6.17 -2.45 7.45
C GLU A 25 -6.55 -0.97 7.21
N GLU A 26 -6.00 -0.05 8.01
CA GLU A 26 -6.30 1.38 7.89
C GLU A 26 -5.68 1.97 6.62
N ILE A 27 -4.44 1.58 6.30
CA ILE A 27 -3.76 1.97 5.06
C ILE A 27 -4.55 1.48 3.85
N CYS A 28 -4.97 0.22 3.87
CA CYS A 28 -5.74 -0.42 2.81
C CYS A 28 -7.09 0.28 2.62
N ARG A 29 -7.80 0.57 3.71
CA ARG A 29 -9.08 1.29 3.68
C ARG A 29 -8.94 2.72 3.15
N LYS A 30 -7.90 3.46 3.55
CA LYS A 30 -7.64 4.83 3.07
C LYS A 30 -7.28 4.87 1.59
N MET A 31 -6.49 3.90 1.12
CA MET A 31 -6.06 3.84 -0.28
C MET A 31 -7.05 3.14 -1.21
N GLY A 32 -8.09 2.49 -0.66
CA GLY A 32 -9.06 1.71 -1.44
C GLY A 32 -8.44 0.47 -2.08
N ILE A 33 -7.50 -0.19 -1.40
CA ILE A 33 -6.84 -1.42 -1.85
C ILE A 33 -7.15 -2.57 -0.90
N SER A 34 -6.95 -3.80 -1.38
CA SER A 34 -6.96 -4.99 -0.52
C SER A 34 -5.62 -5.19 0.18
N GLU A 35 -5.62 -5.87 1.33
CA GLU A 35 -4.38 -6.25 2.01
C GLU A 35 -3.47 -7.11 1.12
N ALA A 36 -4.06 -7.98 0.28
CA ALA A 36 -3.31 -8.75 -0.70
C ALA A 36 -2.51 -7.84 -1.65
N THR A 37 -3.07 -6.69 -2.06
CA THR A 37 -2.36 -5.71 -2.89
C THR A 37 -1.20 -5.09 -2.12
N PHE A 38 -1.42 -4.72 -0.86
CA PHE A 38 -0.38 -4.18 0.00
C PHE A 38 0.79 -5.17 0.19
N TYR A 39 0.49 -6.44 0.49
CA TYR A 39 1.52 -7.47 0.64
C TYR A 39 2.24 -7.77 -0.68
N ASN A 40 1.59 -7.65 -1.83
CA ASN A 40 2.25 -7.75 -3.14
C ASN A 40 3.25 -6.61 -3.38
N TRP A 41 3.07 -5.43 -2.78
CA TRP A 41 4.05 -4.34 -2.84
C TRP A 41 5.21 -4.54 -1.87
N LYS A 42 4.98 -5.26 -0.77
CA LYS A 42 6.02 -5.57 0.23
C LYS A 42 6.95 -6.71 -0.22
N LYS A 43 6.47 -7.57 -1.12
CA LYS A 43 7.23 -8.67 -1.71
C LYS A 43 8.31 -8.17 -2.67
#